data_AF-A0A3D2UZN7-F1
#
_entry.id   AF-A0A3D2UZN7-F1
#
_cell.length_a   1.000
_cell.length_b   1.000
_cell.length_c   1.000
_cell.angle_alpha   90.00
_cell.angle_beta   90.00
_cell.angle_gamma   90.00
#
_symmetry.space_group_name_H-M   'P 1'
#
loop_
_entity.id
_entity.type
_entity.pdbx_description
1 polymer ?
#
loop_
_entity_poly.entity_id
_entity_poly.type
_entity_poly.pdbx_seq_one_letter_code
_entity_poly.pdbx_strand_id
1 'polypeptide(L)'
;MGERYRIIEQDYKTALNFYIKACDGGYMTGCTNGGILLVMKGTPYSKEFKQAKKMFIKACEAGEDPSCFNMGSLYFKEGRQKRSQQYYLKACDMGNNAGCAKHKRGSR
;
A
#
# COMPACT_ATOMS: atom_id res chain seq x y z
N MET A 1 30.36 8.63 4.61
CA MET A 1 29.03 7.98 4.77
C MET A 1 27.84 8.88 4.37
N GLY A 2 27.95 10.21 4.42
CA GLY A 2 26.80 11.11 4.15
C GLY A 2 26.37 11.26 2.68
N GLU A 3 27.27 11.14 1.70
CA GLU A 3 26.92 11.33 0.29
C GLU A 3 26.10 10.18 -0.29
N ARG A 4 26.48 8.94 0.04
CA ARG A 4 25.71 7.74 -0.35
C ARG A 4 24.29 7.76 0.21
N TYR A 5 24.11 8.26 1.43
CA TYR A 5 22.77 8.40 2.04
C TYR A 5 21.93 9.47 1.33
N ARG A 6 22.50 10.62 0.95
CA ARG A 6 21.80 11.66 0.17
C ARG A 6 21.38 11.17 -1.22
N ILE A 7 22.25 10.45 -1.93
CA ILE A 7 21.94 9.88 -3.26
C ILE A 7 20.74 8.94 -3.15
N ILE A 8 20.77 8.03 -2.17
CA ILE A 8 19.66 7.10 -1.93
C ILE A 8 18.35 7.85 -1.65
N GLU A 9 18.36 8.88 -0.79
CA GLU A 9 17.15 9.69 -0.52
C GLU A 9 16.63 10.44 -1.75
N GLN A 10 17.52 10.92 -2.62
CA GLN A 10 17.15 11.57 -3.88
C GLN A 10 16.50 10.59 -4.85
N ASP A 11 17.05 9.37 -4.95
CA ASP A 11 16.48 8.30 -5.79
C ASP A 11 15.09 7.90 -5.29
N TYR A 12 14.88 7.82 -3.97
CA TYR A 12 13.56 7.57 -3.38
C TYR A 12 12.52 8.62 -3.78
N LYS A 13 12.85 9.91 -3.65
CA LYS A 13 11.92 11.00 -4.02
C LYS A 13 11.61 10.97 -5.52
N THR A 14 12.62 10.68 -6.33
CA THR A 14 12.48 10.58 -7.78
C THR A 14 11.57 9.41 -8.16
N ALA A 15 11.81 8.23 -7.59
CA ALA A 15 10.97 7.05 -7.80
C ALA A 15 9.53 7.29 -7.36
N LEU A 16 9.32 7.90 -6.19
CA LEU A 16 7.98 8.24 -5.71
C LEU A 16 7.24 9.18 -6.69
N ASN A 17 7.92 10.19 -7.21
CA ASN A 17 7.33 11.10 -8.19
C ASN A 17 6.91 10.38 -9.48
N PHE A 18 7.71 9.43 -9.97
CA PHE A 18 7.33 8.63 -11.14
C PHE A 18 6.11 7.75 -10.85
N TYR A 19 6.03 7.12 -9.67
CA TYR A 19 4.87 6.34 -9.28
C TYR A 19 3.60 7.18 -9.12
N ILE A 20 3.71 8.40 -8.57
CA ILE A 20 2.59 9.35 -8.48
C ILE A 20 2.11 9.71 -9.88
N LYS A 21 3.02 10.08 -10.80
CA LYS A 21 2.64 10.39 -12.19
C LYS A 21 1.96 9.22 -12.90
N ALA A 22 2.47 8.00 -12.72
CA ALA A 22 1.84 6.81 -13.28
C ALA A 22 0.44 6.57 -12.69
N CYS A 23 0.31 6.70 -11.37
CA CYS A 23 -0.96 6.59 -10.64
C CYS A 23 -2.00 7.62 -11.11
N ASP A 24 -1.57 8.86 -11.36
CA ASP A 24 -2.43 9.94 -11.83
C ASP A 24 -2.76 9.81 -13.32
N GLY A 25 -1.87 9.21 -14.11
CA GLY A 25 -2.10 8.83 -15.50
C GLY A 25 -2.96 7.58 -15.70
N GLY A 26 -3.54 7.01 -14.64
CA GLY A 26 -4.43 5.85 -14.72
C GLY A 26 -3.75 4.49 -14.57
N TYR A 27 -2.42 4.44 -14.49
CA TYR A 27 -1.68 3.20 -14.25
C TYR A 27 -1.67 2.88 -12.75
N MET A 28 -2.68 2.13 -12.31
CA MET A 28 -2.95 1.90 -10.88
C MET A 28 -1.86 1.08 -10.19
N THR A 29 -1.12 0.25 -10.93
CA THR A 29 0.12 -0.38 -10.43
C THR A 29 1.14 0.66 -9.94
N GLY A 30 1.16 1.87 -10.52
CA GLY A 30 1.93 3.00 -10.03
C GLY A 30 1.49 3.45 -8.63
N CYS A 31 0.17 3.47 -8.36
CA CYS A 31 -0.33 3.74 -7.02
C CYS A 31 0.08 2.63 -6.04
N THR A 32 -0.01 1.37 -6.44
CA THR A 32 0.41 0.22 -5.64
C THR A 32 1.89 0.34 -5.26
N ASN A 33 2.78 0.57 -6.23
CA ASN A 33 4.22 0.64 -5.97
C ASN A 33 4.63 1.90 -5.21
N GLY A 34 4.02 3.06 -5.51
CA GLY A 34 4.24 4.28 -4.74
C GLY A 34 3.80 4.16 -3.29
N GLY A 35 2.67 3.49 -3.04
CA GLY A 35 2.20 3.17 -1.70
C GLY A 35 3.17 2.27 -0.93
N ILE A 36 3.71 1.23 -1.58
CA ILE A 36 4.72 0.34 -0.97
C ILE A 36 5.97 1.13 -0.59
N LEU A 37 6.46 1.98 -1.50
CA LEU A 37 7.64 2.81 -1.26
C LEU A 37 7.47 3.73 -0.04
N LEU A 38 6.29 4.34 0.10
CA LEU A 38 5.92 5.18 1.24
C LEU A 38 5.86 4.38 2.55
N VAL A 39 5.35 3.15 2.53
CA VAL A 39 5.31 2.28 3.73
C VAL A 39 6.70 1.85 4.18
N MET A 40 7.65 1.66 3.26
CA MET A 40 9.03 1.31 3.61
C MET A 40 9.77 2.44 4.33
N LYS A 41 9.42 3.70 4.03
CA LYS A 41 9.99 4.89 4.66
C LYS A 41 9.22 5.36 5.91
N GLY A 42 7.91 5.12 5.93
CA GLY A 42 7.02 5.57 6.98
C GLY A 42 6.89 4.59 8.14
N THR A 43 6.65 5.13 9.33
CA THR A 43 6.16 4.36 10.47
C THR A 43 4.63 4.36 10.50
N PRO A 44 3.96 3.44 11.21
CA PRO A 44 2.52 3.51 11.39
C PRO A 44 2.10 4.91 11.85
N TYR A 45 1.04 5.44 11.22
CA TYR A 45 0.50 6.79 11.45
C TYR A 45 1.34 7.98 10.95
N SER A 46 2.51 7.77 10.34
CA SER A 46 3.32 8.83 9.74
C SER A 46 2.62 9.50 8.53
N LYS A 47 3.17 10.63 8.06
CA LYS A 47 2.67 11.31 6.86
C LYS A 47 2.72 10.41 5.64
N GLU A 48 3.82 9.69 5.46
CA GLU A 48 4.06 8.73 4.39
C GLU A 48 3.04 7.58 4.48
N PHE A 49 2.77 7.09 5.69
CA PHE A 49 1.76 6.05 5.92
C PHE A 49 0.35 6.50 5.52
N LYS A 50 -0.01 7.75 5.83
CA LYS A 50 -1.30 8.34 5.39
C LYS A 50 -1.35 8.52 3.88
N GLN A 51 -0.24 8.92 3.24
CA GLN A 51 -0.16 9.02 1.78
C GLN A 51 -0.25 7.64 1.11
N ALA A 52 0.43 6.63 1.66
CA ALA A 52 0.37 5.26 1.16
C ALA A 52 -1.05 4.72 1.14
N LYS A 53 -1.82 4.95 2.22
CA LYS A 53 -3.24 4.57 2.25
C LYS A 53 -4.04 5.21 1.12
N LYS A 54 -3.84 6.49 0.83
CA LYS A 54 -4.57 7.17 -0.26
C LYS A 54 -4.26 6.51 -1.60
N MET A 55 -2.98 6.21 -1.86
CA MET A 55 -2.57 5.54 -3.10
C MET A 55 -3.15 4.12 -3.20
N PHE A 56 -3.07 3.34 -2.11
CA PHE A 56 -3.64 1.99 -2.10
C PHE A 56 -5.17 1.98 -2.20
N ILE A 57 -5.88 2.94 -1.60
CA ILE A 57 -7.34 3.05 -1.75
C ILE A 57 -7.68 3.26 -3.22
N LYS A 58 -7.03 4.24 -3.87
CA LYS A 58 -7.26 4.54 -5.29
C LYS A 58 -7.04 3.31 -6.17
N ALA A 59 -5.93 2.59 -6.00
CA ALA A 59 -5.67 1.36 -6.77
C ALA A 59 -6.62 0.21 -6.42
N CYS A 60 -6.93 -0.01 -5.13
CA CYS A 60 -7.88 -1.02 -4.69
C CYS A 60 -9.30 -0.78 -5.22
N GLU A 61 -9.72 0.48 -5.33
CA GLU A 61 -11.00 0.86 -5.94
C GLU A 61 -11.01 0.66 -7.46
N ALA A 62 -9.85 0.76 -8.10
CA ALA A 62 -9.66 0.47 -9.51
C ALA A 62 -9.41 -1.02 -9.82
N GLY A 63 -9.52 -1.93 -8.84
CA GLY A 63 -9.43 -3.38 -9.03
C GLY A 63 -8.03 -3.98 -8.86
N GLU A 64 -7.05 -3.22 -8.40
CA GLU A 64 -5.72 -3.77 -8.05
C GLU A 64 -5.82 -4.51 -6.71
N ASP A 65 -6.02 -5.81 -6.79
CA ASP A 65 -6.10 -6.71 -5.63
C ASP A 65 -4.90 -6.62 -4.66
N PRO A 66 -3.64 -6.39 -5.09
CA PRO A 66 -2.51 -6.28 -4.16
C PRO A 66 -2.62 -5.00 -3.31
N SER A 67 -3.21 -3.94 -3.87
CA SER A 67 -3.46 -2.70 -3.13
C SER A 67 -4.52 -2.88 -2.05
N CYS A 68 -5.57 -3.67 -2.31
CA CYS A 68 -6.54 -4.04 -1.27
C CYS A 68 -5.87 -4.86 -0.15
N PHE A 69 -5.02 -5.83 -0.50
CA PHE A 69 -4.26 -6.60 0.48
C PHE A 69 -3.35 -5.71 1.34
N ASN A 70 -2.65 -4.76 0.70
CA ASN A 70 -1.79 -3.82 1.41
C ASN A 70 -2.59 -2.93 2.37
N MET A 71 -3.78 -2.46 2.00
CA MET A 71 -4.68 -1.75 2.92
C MET A 71 -5.09 -2.60 4.12
N GLY A 72 -5.41 -3.88 3.90
CA GLY A 72 -5.69 -4.82 4.98
C GLY A 72 -4.52 -4.91 5.96
N SER A 73 -3.30 -4.95 5.44
CA SER A 73 -2.06 -4.98 6.24
C SER A 73 -1.77 -3.68 6.98
N LEU A 74 -2.09 -2.52 6.39
CA LEU A 74 -1.97 -1.24 7.10
C LEU A 74 -2.96 -1.17 8.26
N TYR A 75 -4.22 -1.54 8.05
CA TYR A 75 -5.20 -1.55 9.14
C TYR A 75 -4.88 -2.57 10.22
N PHE A 76 -4.28 -3.70 9.87
CA PHE A 76 -3.79 -4.68 10.85
C PHE A 76 -2.72 -4.07 11.76
N LYS A 77 -1.73 -3.38 11.18
CA LYS A 77 -0.68 -2.68 11.93
C LYS A 77 -1.21 -1.56 12.83
N GLU A 78 -2.36 -0.98 12.48
CA GLU A 78 -3.05 0.01 13.32
C GLU A 78 -3.92 -0.62 14.42
N GLY A 79 -3.96 -1.95 14.55
CA GLY A 79 -4.84 -2.65 15.48
C GLY A 79 -6.33 -2.61 15.07
N ARG A 80 -6.64 -2.15 13.86
CA ARG A 80 -8.01 -2.00 13.35
C ARG A 80 -8.48 -3.28 12.65
N GLN A 81 -8.57 -4.36 13.42
CA GLN A 81 -8.80 -5.72 12.87
C GLN A 81 -10.06 -5.83 11.99
N LYS A 82 -11.18 -5.24 12.38
CA LYS A 82 -12.42 -5.27 11.56
C LYS A 82 -12.20 -4.70 10.16
N ARG A 83 -11.55 -3.53 10.05
CA ARG A 83 -11.24 -2.92 8.75
C ARG A 83 -10.20 -3.74 7.98
N SER A 84 -9.20 -4.26 8.69
CA SER A 84 -8.20 -5.14 8.07
C SER A 84 -8.86 -6.32 7.36
N GLN A 85 -9.78 -7.00 8.04
CA GLN A 85 -10.53 -8.14 7.50
C GLN A 85 -11.39 -7.76 6.28
N GLN A 86 -12.06 -6.60 6.32
CA GLN A 86 -12.84 -6.11 5.17
C GLN A 86 -11.98 -5.94 3.90
N TYR A 87 -10.78 -5.38 4.04
CA TYR A 87 -9.89 -5.18 2.90
C TYR A 87 -9.22 -6.48 2.43
N TYR A 88 -8.93 -7.41 3.34
CA TYR A 88 -8.46 -8.75 2.96
C TYR A 88 -9.54 -9.56 2.23
N LEU A 89 -10.79 -9.46 2.66
CA LEU A 89 -11.92 -10.04 1.95
C LEU A 89 -12.06 -9.42 0.56
N LYS A 90 -12.04 -8.09 0.45
CA LYS A 90 -12.10 -7.41 -0.86
C LYS A 90 -10.97 -7.85 -1.81
N ALA A 91 -9.75 -8.02 -1.29
CA ALA A 91 -8.64 -8.57 -2.07
C ALA A 91 -8.91 -10.03 -2.50
N CYS A 92 -9.46 -10.84 -1.60
CA CYS A 92 -9.84 -12.23 -1.89
C CYS A 92 -10.91 -12.33 -2.99
N ASP A 93 -11.93 -11.47 -2.94
CA ASP A 93 -13.01 -11.43 -3.94
C ASP A 93 -12.48 -11.09 -5.34
N MET A 94 -11.34 -10.40 -5.42
CA MET A 94 -10.61 -10.10 -6.66
C MET A 94 -9.60 -11.20 -7.06
N GLY A 95 -9.56 -12.33 -6.35
CA GLY A 95 -8.67 -13.45 -6.65
C GLY A 95 -7.32 -13.45 -5.90
N ASN A 96 -7.09 -12.52 -4.97
CA ASN A 96 -5.84 -12.50 -4.21
C ASN A 96 -5.80 -13.63 -3.16
N ASN A 97 -5.03 -14.68 -3.44
CA ASN A 97 -4.87 -15.83 -2.55
C ASN A 97 -4.33 -15.45 -1.15
N ALA A 98 -3.44 -14.46 -1.07
CA ALA A 98 -2.91 -13.99 0.23
C ALA A 98 -3.98 -13.26 1.04
N GLY A 99 -4.84 -12.47 0.38
CA GLY A 99 -6.04 -11.86 0.95
C GLY A 99 -6.97 -12.92 1.54
N CYS A 100 -7.29 -13.95 0.77
CA CYS A 100 -8.12 -15.07 1.23
C CYS A 100 -7.53 -15.77 2.47
N ALA A 101 -6.23 -16.04 2.46
CA ALA A 101 -5.55 -16.70 3.58
C ALA A 101 -5.56 -15.83 4.85
N LYS A 102 -5.33 -14.52 4.72
CA LYS A 102 -5.38 -13.57 5.85
C LYS A 102 -6.80 -13.39 6.38
N HIS A 103 -7.80 -13.37 5.49
CA HIS A 103 -9.18 -13.24 5.88
C HIS A 103 -9.67 -14.44 6.70
N LYS A 104 -9.40 -15.65 6.20
CA LYS A 104 -9.75 -16.91 6.89
C LYS A 104 -9.08 -17.04 8.26
N ARG A 105 -7.84 -16.58 8.41
CA ARG A 105 -7.09 -16.68 9.68
C ARG A 105 -7.58 -15.71 10.75
N GLY A 106 -8.07 -14.53 10.38
CA GLY A 106 -8.53 -13.53 11.35
C GLY A 106 -10.05 -13.48 11.52
N SER A 107 -10.78 -14.43 10.93
CA SER A 107 -12.21 -14.66 11.19
C SER A 107 -12.46 -15.82 12.18
N ARG A 108 -11.39 -16.35 12.78
CA ARG A 108 -11.42 -17.32 13.89
C ARG A 108 -11.20 -16.56 15.19
#